data_AF-A0A7X8CQC0-F1
#
_entry.id   AF-A0A7X8CQC0-F1
#
_cell.length_a   1.000
_cell.length_b   1.000
_cell.length_c   1.000
_cell.angle_alpha   90.00
_cell.angle_beta   90.00
_cell.angle_gamma   90.00
#
_symmetry.space_group_name_H-M   'P 1'
#
loop_
_entity.id
_entity.type
_entity.pdbx_description
1 polymer ?
#
loop_
_entity_poly.entity_id
_entity_poly.type
_entity_poly.pdbx_seq_one_letter_code
_entity_poly.pdbx_strand_id
1 'polypeptide(L)'
;MASFFSNRCRSEQQIFSRRLTDRIVDYSLSASAKGIERCANAREISNRVMKGQLTRVKGTRNYKIETMTHSYPYLTPDGKRLLREIGRRFREKTKKDGLKGSKFIVTSMTRTTEKIKGLGKTNMNASDNSPHLNGNAFDISYARFSIMKFRVKECDKWYMKEALAEVIWELRQEKKCWATYERQQGCFHVVAR
;
A
#
# COMPACT_ATOMS: atom_id res chain seq x y z
N MET A 1 21.21 3.45 18.93
CA MET A 1 20.07 3.04 19.77
C MET A 1 18.81 3.68 19.21
N ALA A 2 17.71 2.93 19.03
CA ALA A 2 16.43 3.55 18.66
C ALA A 2 15.99 4.41 19.84
N SER A 3 15.72 5.69 19.61
CA SER A 3 15.46 6.59 20.73
C SER A 3 13.97 6.56 21.07
N PHE A 4 13.56 5.47 21.71
CA PHE A 4 12.20 5.27 22.19
C PHE A 4 11.71 6.45 23.06
N PHE A 5 12.63 7.08 23.78
CA PHE A 5 12.40 8.26 24.62
C PHE A 5 12.78 9.60 23.97
N SER A 6 13.24 9.63 22.71
CA SER A 6 13.58 10.90 22.05
C SER A 6 12.34 11.76 21.90
N ASN A 7 12.50 13.05 22.20
CA ASN A 7 11.52 14.08 21.88
C ASN A 7 11.85 14.84 20.60
N ARG A 8 12.93 14.49 19.89
CA ARG A 8 13.34 15.16 18.66
C ARG A 8 12.35 14.86 17.53
N CYS A 9 12.09 15.90 16.75
CA CYS A 9 11.36 15.88 15.49
C CYS A 9 12.37 16.09 14.36
N ARG A 10 12.24 15.39 13.23
CA ARG A 10 12.91 15.78 11.99
C ARG A 10 11.93 16.55 11.11
N SER A 11 12.31 17.75 10.71
CA SER A 11 11.53 18.66 9.86
C SER A 11 12.08 18.79 8.43
N GLU A 12 13.25 18.22 8.12
CA GLU A 12 13.99 18.47 6.87
C GLU A 12 13.66 17.50 5.72
N GLN A 13 12.60 16.70 5.84
CA GLN A 13 12.25 15.72 4.82
C GLN A 13 11.62 16.40 3.59
N GLN A 14 12.07 16.07 2.38
CA GLN A 14 11.41 16.60 1.17
C GLN A 14 9.99 16.03 1.01
N ILE A 15 9.12 16.80 0.36
CA ILE A 15 7.74 16.39 0.09
C ILE A 15 7.72 15.49 -1.16
N PHE A 16 7.65 14.18 -0.94
CA PHE A 16 7.53 13.16 -1.99
C PHE A 16 6.09 12.75 -2.25
N SER A 17 5.19 12.91 -1.28
CA SER A 17 3.78 12.48 -1.42
C SER A 17 3.11 13.13 -2.63
N ARG A 18 3.46 14.40 -2.92
CA ARG A 18 2.91 15.16 -4.06
C ARG A 18 3.47 14.73 -5.42
N ARG A 19 4.51 13.88 -5.46
CA ARG A 19 5.10 13.33 -6.69
C ARG A 19 4.46 12.01 -7.13
N LEU A 20 3.55 11.45 -6.33
CA LEU A 20 2.82 10.22 -6.62
C LEU A 20 1.48 10.58 -7.28
N THR A 21 1.51 10.80 -8.60
CA THR A 21 0.40 11.41 -9.34
C THR A 21 -0.08 10.55 -10.51
N ASP A 22 0.26 9.25 -10.55
CA ASP A 22 -0.21 8.38 -11.62
C ASP A 22 -1.74 8.29 -11.58
N ARG A 23 -2.42 8.38 -12.74
CA ARG A 23 -3.88 8.26 -12.79
C ARG A 23 -4.25 6.86 -13.27
N ILE A 24 -5.29 6.27 -12.70
CA ILE A 24 -5.77 4.92 -13.05
C ILE A 24 -6.00 4.78 -14.56
N VAL A 25 -6.55 5.81 -15.21
CA VAL A 25 -6.78 5.81 -16.67
C VAL A 25 -5.50 5.59 -17.47
N ASP A 26 -4.36 6.05 -16.99
CA ASP A 26 -3.07 5.98 -17.70
C ASP A 26 -2.44 4.58 -17.62
N TYR A 27 -2.79 3.75 -16.62
CA TYR A 27 -2.15 2.46 -16.39
C TYR A 27 -3.09 1.26 -16.24
N SER A 28 -4.41 1.47 -16.17
CA SER A 28 -5.41 0.42 -15.89
C SER A 28 -5.32 -0.77 -16.85
N LEU A 29 -5.08 -0.54 -18.15
CA LEU A 29 -4.89 -1.60 -19.15
C LEU A 29 -3.63 -2.43 -18.85
N SER A 30 -2.51 -1.77 -18.59
CA SER A 30 -1.24 -2.45 -18.25
C SER A 30 -1.34 -3.20 -16.92
N ALA A 31 -2.00 -2.61 -15.92
CA ALA A 31 -2.24 -3.24 -14.63
C ALA A 31 -3.14 -4.47 -14.76
N SER A 32 -4.21 -4.39 -15.56
CA SER A 32 -5.13 -5.51 -15.80
C SER A 32 -4.41 -6.67 -16.49
N ALA A 33 -3.60 -6.39 -17.51
CA ALA A 33 -2.85 -7.40 -18.27
C ALA A 33 -1.82 -8.16 -17.43
N LYS A 34 -1.26 -7.52 -16.39
CA LYS A 34 -0.27 -8.15 -15.49
C LYS A 34 -0.87 -8.80 -14.25
N GLY A 35 -2.12 -8.48 -13.94
CA GLY A 35 -2.82 -9.05 -12.79
C GLY A 35 -3.53 -10.35 -13.15
N ILE A 36 -4.44 -10.76 -12.28
CA ILE A 36 -5.34 -11.88 -12.52
C ILE A 36 -6.65 -11.39 -13.14
N GLU A 37 -7.37 -12.33 -13.72
CA GLU A 37 -8.78 -12.13 -14.02
C GLU A 37 -9.59 -11.90 -12.74
N ARG A 38 -10.58 -11.02 -12.83
CA ARG A 38 -11.38 -10.53 -11.71
C ARG A 38 -12.09 -11.70 -11.02
N CYS A 39 -12.10 -11.67 -9.70
CA CYS A 39 -12.83 -12.66 -8.90
C CYS A 39 -14.22 -12.12 -8.53
N ALA A 40 -15.26 -12.92 -8.72
CA ALA A 40 -16.62 -12.53 -8.34
C ALA A 40 -16.83 -12.53 -6.82
N ASN A 41 -16.28 -13.53 -6.13
CA ASN A 41 -16.51 -13.79 -4.72
C ASN A 41 -15.29 -14.47 -4.04
N ALA A 42 -15.42 -14.79 -2.76
CA ALA A 42 -14.35 -15.40 -1.97
C ALA A 42 -13.95 -16.81 -2.46
N ARG A 43 -14.88 -17.59 -3.04
CA ARG A 43 -14.57 -18.92 -3.59
C ARG A 43 -13.61 -18.83 -4.76
N GLU A 44 -13.79 -17.84 -5.62
CA GLU A 44 -12.86 -17.60 -6.73
C GLU A 44 -11.48 -17.14 -6.24
N ILE A 45 -11.41 -16.31 -5.19
CA ILE A 45 -10.13 -15.98 -4.55
C ILE A 45 -9.40 -17.26 -4.11
N SER A 46 -10.10 -18.18 -3.43
CA SER A 46 -9.52 -19.47 -3.02
C SER A 46 -9.03 -20.28 -4.23
N ASN A 47 -9.78 -20.31 -5.33
CA ASN A 47 -9.35 -20.98 -6.56
C ASN A 47 -8.06 -20.36 -7.13
N ARG A 48 -7.95 -19.02 -7.16
CA ARG A 48 -6.73 -18.32 -7.61
C ARG A 48 -5.54 -18.60 -6.68
N VAL A 49 -5.78 -18.77 -5.38
CA VAL A 49 -4.75 -19.16 -4.41
C VAL A 49 -4.27 -20.58 -4.66
N MET A 50 -5.18 -21.54 -4.88
CA MET A 50 -4.80 -22.93 -5.22
C MET A 50 -4.00 -23.02 -6.51
N LYS A 51 -4.29 -22.16 -7.49
CA LYS A 51 -3.52 -22.03 -8.74
C LYS A 51 -2.20 -21.26 -8.60
N GLY A 52 -1.86 -20.78 -7.40
CA GLY A 52 -0.64 -19.98 -7.16
C GLY A 52 -0.67 -18.54 -7.72
N GLN A 53 -1.80 -18.10 -8.26
CA GLN A 53 -1.96 -16.77 -8.88
C GLN A 53 -2.14 -15.67 -7.82
N LEU A 54 -2.72 -16.02 -6.67
CA LEU A 54 -2.80 -15.15 -5.49
C LEU A 54 -2.09 -15.80 -4.31
N THR A 55 -1.47 -14.98 -3.48
CA THR A 55 -0.80 -15.43 -2.26
C THR A 55 -1.29 -14.61 -1.08
N ARG A 56 -1.58 -15.28 0.05
CA ARG A 56 -1.93 -14.59 1.29
C ARG A 56 -0.78 -13.71 1.75
N VAL A 57 -1.12 -12.49 2.13
CA VAL A 57 -0.22 -11.52 2.75
C VAL A 57 -0.50 -11.50 4.25
N LYS A 58 0.57 -11.63 5.03
CA LYS A 58 0.53 -11.53 6.49
C LYS A 58 1.35 -10.32 6.93
N GLY A 59 1.01 -9.76 8.09
CA GLY A 59 1.81 -8.71 8.72
C GLY A 59 3.24 -9.20 9.00
N THR A 60 4.19 -8.27 8.98
CA THR A 60 5.61 -8.58 9.17
C THR A 60 6.25 -7.64 10.19
N ARG A 61 7.58 -7.73 10.35
CA ARG A 61 8.34 -6.73 11.11
C ARG A 61 8.41 -5.36 10.41
N ASN A 62 8.06 -5.28 9.12
CA ASN A 62 8.18 -4.06 8.31
C ASN A 62 6.83 -3.32 8.15
N TYR A 63 5.70 -4.03 8.20
CA TYR A 63 4.36 -3.48 8.00
C TYR A 63 3.30 -4.28 8.77
N LYS A 64 2.19 -3.63 9.09
CA LYS A 64 0.98 -4.28 9.63
C LYS A 64 -0.08 -4.39 8.54
N ILE A 65 -0.93 -5.41 8.66
CA ILE A 65 -2.12 -5.57 7.83
C ILE A 65 -3.31 -5.21 8.71
N GLU A 66 -4.10 -4.25 8.31
CA GLU A 66 -5.36 -3.93 8.96
C GLU A 66 -6.40 -5.03 8.70
N THR A 67 -7.38 -5.17 9.60
CA THR A 67 -8.55 -6.00 9.36
C THR A 67 -9.31 -5.47 8.15
N MET A 68 -9.36 -6.25 7.07
CA MET A 68 -10.02 -5.84 5.83
C MET A 68 -11.47 -6.32 5.81
N THR A 69 -12.42 -5.39 5.81
CA THR A 69 -13.87 -5.67 5.72
C THR A 69 -14.37 -5.70 4.27
N HIS A 70 -13.78 -4.86 3.41
CA HIS A 70 -14.17 -4.66 2.00
C HIS A 70 -13.16 -5.20 0.99
N SER A 71 -12.09 -5.86 1.45
CA SER A 71 -11.10 -6.50 0.59
C SER A 71 -10.52 -7.74 1.27
N TYR A 72 -9.70 -8.49 0.55
CA TYR A 72 -9.06 -9.70 1.05
C TYR A 72 -7.54 -9.54 1.05
N PRO A 73 -6.82 -10.05 2.07
CA PRO A 73 -5.37 -9.87 2.24
C PRO A 73 -4.57 -10.81 1.33
N TYR A 74 -4.83 -10.74 0.02
CA TYR A 74 -4.15 -11.50 -1.01
C TYR A 74 -3.60 -10.53 -2.05
N LEU A 75 -2.46 -10.89 -2.64
CA LEU A 75 -1.86 -10.21 -3.78
C LEU A 75 -1.31 -11.25 -4.74
N THR A 76 -1.09 -10.86 -5.99
CA THR A 76 -0.22 -11.61 -6.90
C THR A 76 1.19 -11.77 -6.30
N PRO A 77 1.98 -12.78 -6.73
CA PRO A 77 3.36 -12.92 -6.28
C PRO A 77 4.19 -11.64 -6.45
N ASP A 78 4.02 -10.92 -7.55
CA ASP A 78 4.67 -9.63 -7.80
C ASP A 78 4.20 -8.52 -6.86
N GLY A 79 2.89 -8.38 -6.65
CA GLY A 79 2.35 -7.43 -5.68
C GLY A 79 2.89 -7.67 -4.28
N LYS A 80 3.00 -8.93 -3.87
CA LYS A 80 3.61 -9.32 -2.58
C LYS A 80 5.11 -9.03 -2.53
N ARG A 81 5.86 -9.25 -3.62
CA ARG A 81 7.29 -8.90 -3.70
C ARG A 81 7.49 -7.39 -3.55
N LEU A 82 6.73 -6.58 -4.29
CA LEU A 82 6.77 -5.13 -4.21
C LEU A 82 6.47 -4.62 -2.80
N LEU A 83 5.40 -5.11 -2.17
CA LEU A 83 5.04 -4.72 -0.80
C LEU A 83 6.14 -5.07 0.22
N ARG A 84 6.78 -6.24 0.07
CA ARG A 84 7.92 -6.62 0.91
C ARG A 84 9.14 -5.72 0.68
N GLU A 85 9.38 -5.32 -0.57
CA GLU A 85 10.48 -4.41 -0.92
C GLU A 85 10.24 -3.00 -0.33
N ILE A 86 9.03 -2.44 -0.48
CA ILE A 86 8.61 -1.20 0.20
C ILE A 86 8.87 -1.31 1.70
N GLY A 87 8.40 -2.41 2.31
CA GLY A 87 8.65 -2.71 3.73
C GLY A 87 10.11 -2.69 4.13
N ARG A 88 10.98 -3.32 3.33
CA ARG A 88 12.43 -3.39 3.61
C ARG A 88 13.07 -2.01 3.50
N ARG A 89 12.83 -1.27 2.42
CA ARG A 89 13.41 0.06 2.18
C ARG A 89 12.92 1.08 3.22
N PHE A 90 11.63 1.06 3.53
CA PHE A 90 11.04 1.91 4.57
C PHE A 90 11.66 1.67 5.95
N ARG A 91 11.84 0.40 6.33
CA ARG A 91 12.50 0.05 7.59
C ARG A 91 13.94 0.54 7.65
N GLU A 92 14.72 0.40 6.58
CA GLU A 92 16.11 0.88 6.58
C GLU A 92 16.18 2.41 6.63
N LYS A 93 15.26 3.12 5.97
CA LYS A 93 15.16 4.57 6.04
C LYS A 93 14.85 5.06 7.46
N THR A 94 13.72 4.60 8.02
CA THR A 94 13.28 4.95 9.38
C THR A 94 14.27 4.51 10.48
N LYS A 95 15.03 3.43 10.25
CA LYS A 95 16.09 2.99 11.17
C LYS A 95 17.22 4.00 11.28
N LYS A 96 17.66 4.60 10.17
CA LYS A 96 18.71 5.63 10.16
C LYS A 96 18.26 6.88 10.94
N ASP A 97 16.95 7.13 10.98
CA ASP A 97 16.36 8.32 11.60
C ASP A 97 15.78 8.07 13.01
N GLY A 98 16.19 6.98 13.67
CA GLY A 98 15.85 6.72 15.08
C GLY A 98 14.44 6.16 15.33
N LEU A 99 13.64 5.95 14.28
CA LEU A 99 12.29 5.36 14.32
C LEU A 99 12.30 3.85 13.99
N LYS A 100 13.44 3.18 14.19
CA LYS A 100 13.63 1.74 13.96
C LYS A 100 12.49 0.94 14.62
N GLY A 101 11.86 0.06 13.85
CA GLY A 101 10.78 -0.81 14.33
C GLY A 101 9.38 -0.25 14.12
N SER A 102 9.27 1.01 13.68
CA SER A 102 8.02 1.58 13.21
C SER A 102 7.54 0.88 11.93
N LYS A 103 6.22 0.79 11.76
CA LYS A 103 5.58 0.05 10.67
C LYS A 103 4.49 0.90 10.01
N PHE A 104 4.40 0.87 8.69
CA PHE A 104 3.21 1.34 7.98
C PHE A 104 2.08 0.30 8.03
N ILE A 105 0.88 0.73 7.68
CA ILE A 105 -0.35 -0.08 7.75
C ILE A 105 -0.94 -0.22 6.36
N VAL A 106 -1.09 -1.46 5.89
CA VAL A 106 -1.78 -1.77 4.65
C VAL A 106 -3.26 -1.95 4.96
N THR A 107 -4.10 -1.20 4.26
CA THR A 107 -5.54 -1.05 4.58
C THR A 107 -6.42 -1.79 3.58
N SER A 108 -5.96 -2.01 2.35
CA SER A 108 -6.71 -2.76 1.34
C SER A 108 -5.78 -3.49 0.36
N MET A 109 -6.27 -4.58 -0.24
CA MET A 109 -5.59 -5.37 -1.27
C MET A 109 -6.62 -5.88 -2.30
N THR A 110 -6.66 -7.18 -2.61
CA THR A 110 -7.55 -7.74 -3.64
C THR A 110 -9.02 -7.54 -3.26
N ARG A 111 -9.82 -7.00 -4.19
CA ARG A 111 -11.27 -6.89 -4.07
C ARG A 111 -11.95 -7.88 -5.02
N THR A 112 -13.17 -8.27 -4.68
CA THR A 112 -14.05 -9.04 -5.57
C THR A 112 -15.14 -8.12 -6.13
N THR A 113 -15.74 -8.48 -7.25
CA THR A 113 -16.81 -7.65 -7.84
C THR A 113 -18.02 -7.53 -6.90
N GLU A 114 -18.33 -8.57 -6.13
CA GLU A 114 -19.36 -8.54 -5.07
C GLU A 114 -19.07 -7.48 -4.01
N LYS A 115 -17.82 -7.39 -3.52
CA LYS A 115 -17.42 -6.40 -2.51
C LYS A 115 -17.44 -4.96 -3.04
N ILE A 116 -17.28 -4.77 -4.36
CA ILE A 116 -17.42 -3.44 -4.99
C ILE A 116 -18.89 -3.03 -5.07
N LYS A 117 -19.80 -3.94 -5.43
CA LYS A 117 -21.26 -3.64 -5.48
C LYS A 117 -21.80 -3.17 -4.12
N GLY A 118 -21.25 -3.69 -3.02
CA GLY A 118 -21.61 -3.27 -1.66
C GLY A 118 -21.10 -1.89 -1.24
N LEU A 119 -20.19 -1.25 -1.99
CA LEU A 119 -19.66 0.09 -1.69
C LEU A 119 -20.53 1.24 -2.25
N GLY A 120 -21.65 0.92 -2.91
CA GLY A 120 -22.58 1.90 -3.48
C GLY A 120 -22.22 2.30 -4.92
N LYS A 121 -23.20 2.86 -5.64
CA LYS A 121 -23.11 3.31 -7.04
C LYS A 121 -22.16 4.51 -7.21
N THR A 122 -20.88 4.37 -6.96
CA THR A 122 -19.89 5.38 -7.37
C THR A 122 -19.40 5.01 -8.77
N ASN A 123 -19.57 5.91 -9.73
CA ASN A 123 -19.18 5.82 -11.15
C ASN A 123 -18.71 4.43 -11.59
N MET A 124 -19.65 3.62 -12.10
CA MET A 124 -19.46 2.25 -12.58
C MET A 124 -18.15 2.09 -13.39
N ASN A 125 -17.83 3.09 -14.22
CA ASN A 125 -16.63 3.12 -15.06
C ASN A 125 -15.29 3.18 -14.30
N ALA A 126 -15.23 3.84 -13.13
CA ALA A 126 -13.99 3.98 -12.34
C ALA A 126 -13.78 2.78 -11.38
N SER A 127 -14.87 2.21 -10.87
CA SER A 127 -14.85 1.05 -9.99
C SER A 127 -14.60 -0.26 -10.76
N ASP A 128 -15.11 -0.38 -11.99
CA ASP A 128 -14.90 -1.56 -12.83
C ASP A 128 -13.43 -1.71 -13.26
N ASN A 129 -12.72 -0.62 -13.53
CA ASN A 129 -11.31 -0.66 -13.92
C ASN A 129 -10.34 -0.55 -12.74
N SER A 130 -10.82 -0.83 -11.52
CA SER A 130 -9.99 -0.78 -10.32
C SER A 130 -8.92 -1.88 -10.34
N PRO A 131 -7.62 -1.52 -10.23
CA PRO A 131 -6.53 -2.49 -10.12
C PRO A 131 -6.67 -3.48 -8.94
N HIS A 132 -7.44 -3.14 -7.91
CA HIS A 132 -7.74 -4.05 -6.80
C HIS A 132 -8.46 -5.32 -7.25
N LEU A 133 -9.23 -5.28 -8.34
CA LEU A 133 -9.91 -6.45 -8.90
C LEU A 133 -8.96 -7.45 -9.55
N ASN A 134 -7.76 -6.99 -9.94
CA ASN A 134 -6.74 -7.80 -10.60
C ASN A 134 -5.66 -8.31 -9.63
N GLY A 135 -5.82 -8.03 -8.33
CA GLY A 135 -4.99 -8.58 -7.25
C GLY A 135 -3.54 -8.08 -7.20
N ASN A 136 -3.18 -7.09 -8.02
CA ASN A 136 -1.84 -6.50 -8.07
C ASN A 136 -1.77 -5.10 -7.43
N ALA A 137 -2.83 -4.67 -6.74
CA ALA A 137 -2.91 -3.37 -6.08
C ALA A 137 -3.17 -3.48 -4.58
N PHE A 138 -2.64 -2.50 -3.84
CA PHE A 138 -2.82 -2.37 -2.41
C PHE A 138 -2.76 -0.92 -1.96
N ASP A 139 -3.49 -0.61 -0.89
CA ASP A 139 -3.52 0.72 -0.29
C ASP A 139 -2.72 0.72 1.00
N ILE A 140 -1.84 1.72 1.16
CA ILE A 140 -1.08 1.94 2.39
C ILE A 140 -1.57 3.25 3.02
N SER A 141 -1.97 3.22 4.29
CA SER A 141 -2.34 4.46 4.97
C SER A 141 -1.15 5.40 5.08
N TYR A 142 -1.35 6.67 4.74
CA TYR A 142 -0.36 7.72 5.00
C TYR A 142 -0.62 8.47 6.31
N ALA A 143 -1.79 8.25 6.94
CA ALA A 143 -2.20 8.94 8.15
C ALA A 143 -1.95 8.10 9.41
N ARG A 144 -1.94 6.77 9.27
CA ARG A 144 -1.85 5.82 10.40
C ARG A 144 -0.59 4.97 10.30
N PHE A 145 0.20 5.02 11.36
CA PHE A 145 1.44 4.27 11.50
C PHE A 145 1.51 3.63 12.88
N SER A 146 2.18 2.48 12.98
CA SER A 146 2.59 1.91 14.25
C SER A 146 4.00 2.43 14.56
N ILE A 147 4.09 3.59 15.22
CA ILE A 147 5.36 4.25 15.52
C ILE A 147 5.92 3.72 16.84
N MET A 148 7.19 3.30 16.84
CA MET A 148 7.84 2.76 18.04
C MET A 148 8.54 3.87 18.83
N LYS A 149 7.74 4.74 19.45
CA LYS A 149 8.16 5.90 20.24
C LYS A 149 7.19 6.11 21.40
N PHE A 150 7.70 6.46 22.58
CA PHE A 150 6.85 6.68 23.77
C PHE A 150 5.87 7.84 23.58
N ARG A 151 6.36 8.97 23.03
CA ARG A 151 5.55 10.15 22.73
C ARG A 151 5.61 10.46 21.24
N VAL A 152 4.56 10.06 20.52
CA VAL A 152 4.40 10.33 19.09
C VAL A 152 3.93 11.76 18.87
N LYS A 153 4.63 12.52 18.03
CA LYS A 153 4.29 13.90 17.65
C LYS A 153 3.81 13.95 16.19
N GLU A 154 3.15 15.04 15.81
CA GLU A 154 2.70 15.24 14.42
C GLU A 154 3.87 15.28 13.42
N CYS A 155 5.01 15.84 13.83
CA CYS A 155 6.25 15.81 13.04
C CYS A 155 6.70 14.37 12.71
N ASP A 156 6.50 13.41 13.62
CA ASP A 156 6.88 12.01 13.42
C ASP A 156 5.96 11.37 12.37
N LYS A 157 4.65 11.62 12.48
CA LYS A 157 3.67 11.15 11.50
C LYS A 157 3.92 11.74 10.12
N TRP A 158 4.21 13.04 10.05
CA TRP A 158 4.55 13.72 8.81
C TRP A 158 5.82 13.15 8.18
N TYR A 159 6.89 12.98 8.96
CA TYR A 159 8.12 12.35 8.47
C TYR A 159 7.86 10.92 7.99
N MET A 160 7.09 10.11 8.74
CA MET A 160 6.76 8.73 8.36
C MET A 160 5.99 8.67 7.02
N LYS A 161 5.06 9.61 6.80
CA LYS A 161 4.35 9.78 5.53
C LYS A 161 5.31 10.08 4.39
N GLU A 162 6.16 11.08 4.52
CA GLU A 162 7.05 11.50 3.43
C GLU A 162 8.20 10.51 3.19
N ALA A 163 8.69 9.84 4.24
CA ALA A 163 9.68 8.76 4.11
C ALA A 163 9.09 7.54 3.40
N LEU A 164 7.82 7.19 3.64
CA LEU A 164 7.13 6.14 2.90
C LEU A 164 6.90 6.57 1.45
N ALA A 165 6.47 7.81 1.22
CA ALA A 165 6.24 8.35 -0.11
C ALA A 165 7.53 8.37 -0.95
N GLU A 166 8.67 8.70 -0.36
CA GLU A 166 9.98 8.66 -1.02
C GLU A 166 10.31 7.25 -1.49
N VAL A 167 10.17 6.24 -0.61
CA VAL A 167 10.44 4.84 -0.97
C VAL A 167 9.54 4.37 -2.13
N ILE A 168 8.26 4.74 -2.10
CA ILE A 168 7.33 4.41 -3.19
C ILE A 168 7.72 5.14 -4.46
N TRP A 169 8.12 6.42 -4.36
CA TRP A 169 8.56 7.22 -5.50
C TRP A 169 9.82 6.67 -6.15
N GLU A 170 10.82 6.23 -5.37
CA GLU A 170 12.02 5.54 -5.88
C GLU A 170 11.66 4.28 -6.66
N LEU A 171 10.81 3.41 -6.10
CA LEU A 171 10.36 2.19 -6.77
C LEU A 171 9.55 2.49 -8.05
N ARG A 172 8.82 3.61 -8.07
CA ARG A 172 8.17 4.12 -9.27
C ARG A 172 9.19 4.57 -10.32
N GLN A 173 10.26 5.27 -9.93
CA GLN A 173 11.35 5.64 -10.86
C GLN A 173 12.06 4.40 -11.43
N GLU A 174 12.19 3.34 -10.61
CA GLU A 174 12.68 2.01 -11.04
C GLU A 174 11.67 1.24 -11.92
N LYS A 175 10.52 1.84 -12.27
CA LYS A 175 9.44 1.23 -13.07
C LYS A 175 8.85 -0.06 -12.45
N LYS A 176 8.95 -0.23 -11.13
CA LYS A 176 8.39 -1.39 -10.40
C LYS A 176 6.93 -1.23 -9.99
N CYS A 177 6.44 0.01 -9.96
CA CYS A 177 5.05 0.29 -9.59
C CYS A 177 4.51 1.56 -10.25
N TRP A 178 3.19 1.66 -10.26
CA TRP A 178 2.46 2.92 -10.34
C TRP A 178 1.99 3.30 -8.94
N ALA A 179 1.89 4.60 -8.66
CA ALA A 179 1.47 5.08 -7.36
C ALA A 179 0.74 6.43 -7.40
N THR A 180 -0.30 6.52 -6.60
CA THR A 180 -1.19 7.68 -6.51
C THR A 180 -1.37 8.11 -5.05
N TYR A 181 -1.26 9.40 -4.77
CA TYR A 181 -1.54 9.98 -3.47
C TYR A 181 -3.03 10.35 -3.34
N GLU A 182 -3.81 9.46 -2.73
CA GLU A 182 -5.27 9.61 -2.59
C GLU A 182 -5.64 10.35 -1.31
N ARG A 183 -5.63 11.68 -1.37
CA ARG A 183 -5.87 12.56 -0.20
C ARG A 183 -7.23 12.35 0.46
N GLN A 184 -8.26 12.08 -0.33
CA GLN A 184 -9.62 11.87 0.19
C GLN A 184 -9.75 10.52 0.92
N GLN A 185 -9.02 9.51 0.47
CA GLN A 185 -9.05 8.15 1.04
C GLN A 185 -8.02 7.95 2.17
N GLY A 186 -7.09 8.88 2.37
CA GLY A 186 -6.11 8.75 3.44
C GLY A 186 -4.99 7.74 3.15
N CYS A 187 -4.78 7.37 1.88
CA CYS A 187 -3.83 6.32 1.48
C CYS A 187 -2.93 6.69 0.29
N PHE A 188 -1.84 5.94 0.16
CA PHE A 188 -1.11 5.76 -1.09
C PHE A 188 -1.67 4.52 -1.77
N HIS A 189 -2.26 4.71 -2.95
CA HIS A 189 -2.66 3.62 -3.82
C HIS A 189 -1.45 3.17 -4.64
N VAL A 190 -1.09 1.89 -4.56
CA VAL A 190 0.10 1.33 -5.21
C VAL A 190 -0.28 0.11 -6.03
N VAL A 191 0.20 0.07 -7.28
CA VAL A 191 -0.06 -1.01 -8.23
C VAL A 191 1.25 -1.57 -8.76
N ALA A 192 1.44 -2.88 -8.67
CA ALA A 192 2.65 -3.54 -9.15
C ALA A 192 2.74 -3.57 -10.68
N ARG A 193 3.94 -3.30 -11.18
CA ARG A 193 4.32 -3.41 -12.60
C ARG A 193 5.07 -4.70 -12.85
#